data_AF-A0A0F9HIH3-F1
#
_entry.id   AF-A0A0F9HIH3-F1
#
_cell.length_a   1.000
_cell.length_b   1.000
_cell.length_c   1.000
_cell.angle_alpha   90.00
_cell.angle_beta   90.00
_cell.angle_gamma   90.00
#
_symmetry.space_group_name_H-M   'P 1'
#
loop_
_entity.id
_entity.type
_entity.pdbx_description
1 polymer ?
#
loop_
_entity_poly.entity_id
_entity_poly.type
_entity_poly.pdbx_seq_one_letter_code
_entity_poly.pdbx_strand_id
1 'polypeptide(L)'
;MRDITLNDTFYHDFTTRAFATGIPTVLAGTPVLSVLEENNATPITAGVSVSVDRASVVGLNEATIIATAGNGYEAGKSYSIYISTGTVGGVSVIGEVVGQFTIAASAAAVDLANATDGLGALKTLIDDAMGATFATATDSLEALRNRGDAAWITGGGGTNPQLLQNTTIATLASQVSFT
;
A
#
# COMPACT_ATOMS: atom_id res chain seq x y z
N MET A 1 17.86 -1.00 10.05
CA MET A 1 17.77 -1.71 8.76
C MET A 1 16.76 -0.96 7.89
N ARG A 2 17.12 -0.57 6.67
CA ARG A 2 16.21 0.14 5.76
C ARG A 2 15.36 -0.89 5.01
N ASP A 3 14.08 -0.62 4.83
CA ASP A 3 13.19 -1.42 3.96
C ASP A 3 13.10 -0.75 2.58
N ILE A 4 13.22 -1.54 1.53
CA ILE A 4 13.31 -1.11 0.13
C ILE A 4 12.17 -1.72 -0.66
N THR A 5 11.55 -0.95 -1.56
CA THR A 5 10.55 -1.51 -2.47
C THR A 5 11.25 -2.34 -3.55
N LEU A 6 10.68 -3.49 -3.92
CA LEU A 6 11.19 -4.26 -5.04
C LEU A 6 11.10 -3.43 -6.34
N ASN A 7 12.15 -3.49 -7.14
CA ASN A 7 12.40 -2.72 -8.37
C ASN A 7 12.88 -1.28 -8.17
N ASP A 8 13.19 -0.87 -6.95
CA ASP A 8 13.87 0.40 -6.70
C ASP A 8 15.39 0.27 -6.79
N THR A 9 16.04 1.42 -7.02
CA THR A 9 17.48 1.58 -6.81
C THR A 9 17.71 2.41 -5.56
N PHE A 10 18.65 2.01 -4.71
CA PHE A 10 19.03 2.78 -3.54
C PHE A 10 20.55 2.84 -3.35
N TYR A 11 20.94 3.79 -2.52
CA TYR A 11 22.34 4.09 -2.20
C TYR A 11 22.57 3.93 -0.70
N HIS A 12 23.69 3.33 -0.34
CA HIS A 12 24.09 3.09 1.05
C HIS A 12 25.54 3.48 1.25
N ASP A 13 25.77 4.52 2.05
CA ASP A 13 27.11 4.96 2.41
C ASP A 13 27.70 4.11 3.54
N PHE A 14 28.98 3.80 3.45
CA PHE A 14 29.74 3.13 4.51
C PHE A 14 31.18 3.66 4.54
N THR A 15 31.86 3.51 5.68
CA THR A 15 33.24 4.00 5.84
C THR A 15 34.22 2.85 6.04
N THR A 16 35.33 2.85 5.30
CA THR A 16 36.46 1.96 5.56
C THR A 16 37.51 2.64 6.42
N ARG A 17 38.13 1.88 7.34
CA ARG A 17 39.12 2.38 8.29
C ARG A 17 40.32 1.45 8.37
N ALA A 18 41.52 2.00 8.50
CA ALA A 18 42.71 1.19 8.73
C ALA A 18 42.62 0.47 10.09
N PHE A 19 42.81 -0.85 10.11
CA PHE A 19 42.73 -1.64 11.34
C PHE A 19 43.73 -1.20 12.42
N ALA A 20 44.93 -0.76 12.00
CA ALA A 20 46.00 -0.38 12.92
C ALA A 20 45.77 0.96 13.64
N THR A 21 45.02 1.88 13.02
CA THR A 21 44.91 3.28 13.51
C THR A 21 43.48 3.78 13.64
N GLY A 22 42.49 3.10 13.05
CA GLY A 22 41.09 3.49 13.05
C GLY A 22 40.74 4.70 12.17
N ILE A 23 41.72 5.29 11.47
CA ILE A 23 41.49 6.44 10.59
C ILE A 23 40.77 6.00 9.31
N PRO A 24 39.88 6.83 8.73
CA PRO A 24 39.33 6.57 7.40
C PRO A 24 40.45 6.30 6.38
N THR A 25 40.29 5.28 5.57
CA THR A 25 41.33 4.83 4.62
C THR A 25 40.66 4.28 3.37
N VAL A 26 41.27 4.54 2.21
CA VAL A 26 40.77 4.12 0.90
C VAL A 26 40.50 2.62 0.85
N LEU A 27 39.34 2.25 0.30
CA LEU A 27 39.05 0.88 -0.12
C LEU A 27 39.71 0.62 -1.48
N ALA A 28 40.84 -0.07 -1.47
CA ALA A 28 41.70 -0.27 -2.64
C ALA A 28 41.65 -1.70 -3.19
N GLY A 29 42.36 -1.96 -4.30
CA GLY A 29 42.53 -3.31 -4.86
C GLY A 29 41.35 -3.81 -5.69
N THR A 30 40.78 -2.95 -6.55
CA THR A 30 39.59 -3.24 -7.38
C THR A 30 38.42 -3.79 -6.55
N PRO A 31 37.86 -2.95 -5.67
CA PRO A 31 36.86 -3.42 -4.74
C PRO A 31 35.55 -3.77 -5.44
N VAL A 32 34.90 -4.81 -4.93
CA VAL A 32 33.61 -5.30 -5.38
C VAL A 32 32.76 -5.57 -4.15
N LEU A 33 31.48 -5.22 -4.25
CA LEU A 33 30.47 -5.59 -3.28
C LEU A 33 29.65 -6.75 -3.84
N SER A 34 29.16 -7.58 -2.94
CA SER A 34 28.14 -8.59 -3.23
C SER A 34 27.04 -8.48 -2.19
N VAL A 35 25.86 -8.98 -2.53
CA VAL A 35 24.74 -9.05 -1.59
C VAL A 35 24.39 -10.49 -1.33
N LEU A 36 24.23 -10.86 -0.06
CA LEU A 36 23.79 -12.18 0.35
C LEU A 36 22.34 -12.10 0.83
N GLU A 37 21.49 -12.98 0.32
CA GLU A 37 20.12 -13.18 0.82
C GLU A 37 20.14 -14.16 2.00
N GLU A 38 19.65 -13.74 3.17
CA GLU A 38 19.39 -14.59 4.35
C GLU A 38 20.31 -15.83 4.49
N ASN A 39 19.74 -17.03 4.33
CA ASN A 39 20.43 -18.32 4.41
C ASN A 39 20.74 -18.91 3.01
N ASN A 40 20.74 -18.08 1.97
CA ASN A 40 21.15 -18.47 0.63
C ASN A 40 22.67 -18.29 0.49
N ALA A 41 23.37 -19.36 0.12
CA ALA A 41 24.82 -19.32 -0.05
C ALA A 41 25.28 -18.62 -1.34
N THR A 42 24.36 -18.37 -2.29
CA THR A 42 24.71 -17.77 -3.59
C THR A 42 24.62 -16.25 -3.51
N PRO A 43 25.75 -15.52 -3.65
CA PRO A 43 25.72 -14.06 -3.63
C PRO A 43 25.12 -13.47 -4.91
N ILE A 44 24.35 -12.41 -4.75
CA ILE A 44 23.88 -11.54 -5.82
C ILE A 44 24.99 -10.55 -6.17
N THR A 45 25.39 -10.54 -7.43
CA THR A 45 26.37 -9.60 -8.00
C THR A 45 25.77 -8.69 -9.07
N ALA A 46 24.63 -9.08 -9.64
CA ALA A 46 23.89 -8.28 -10.61
C ALA A 46 23.27 -7.04 -9.93
N GLY A 47 23.41 -5.88 -10.57
CA GLY A 47 22.88 -4.63 -10.03
C GLY A 47 23.57 -4.12 -8.76
N VAL A 48 24.75 -4.65 -8.43
CA VAL A 48 25.56 -4.25 -7.26
C VAL A 48 26.81 -3.53 -7.76
N SER A 49 27.08 -2.34 -7.25
CA SER A 49 28.31 -1.59 -7.54
C SER A 49 28.77 -0.75 -6.37
N VAL A 50 30.03 -0.32 -6.40
CA VAL A 50 30.64 0.52 -5.37
C VAL A 50 31.34 1.73 -5.99
N SER A 51 31.10 2.90 -5.42
CA SER A 51 31.91 4.09 -5.64
C SER A 51 32.79 4.31 -4.43
N VAL A 52 34.11 4.23 -4.63
CA VAL A 52 35.10 4.50 -3.58
C VAL A 52 35.32 5.99 -3.43
N ASP A 53 35.58 6.43 -2.19
CA ASP A 53 35.89 7.83 -1.84
C ASP A 53 34.87 8.81 -2.45
N ARG A 54 33.58 8.54 -2.23
CA ARG A 54 32.47 9.36 -2.67
C ARG A 54 32.70 10.81 -2.27
N ALA A 55 32.39 11.72 -3.21
CA ALA A 55 32.62 13.15 -3.06
C ALA A 55 34.09 13.51 -2.73
N SER A 56 35.05 12.66 -3.14
CA SER A 56 36.47 12.81 -2.86
C SER A 56 36.83 12.80 -1.36
N VAL A 57 35.99 12.18 -0.53
CA VAL A 57 36.23 12.02 0.90
C VAL A 57 36.85 10.65 1.16
N VAL A 58 38.09 10.62 1.61
CA VAL A 58 38.84 9.38 1.85
C VAL A 58 38.11 8.46 2.83
N GLY A 59 37.94 7.21 2.41
CA GLY A 59 37.32 6.14 3.17
C GLY A 59 35.79 6.19 3.18
N LEU A 60 35.14 7.22 2.63
CA LEU A 60 33.68 7.26 2.46
C LEU A 60 33.31 6.58 1.15
N ASN A 61 32.65 5.43 1.22
CA ASN A 61 32.27 4.65 0.04
C ASN A 61 30.74 4.62 -0.07
N GLU A 62 30.22 4.48 -1.29
CA GLU A 62 28.78 4.32 -1.55
C GLU A 62 28.54 3.01 -2.29
N ALA A 63 27.67 2.17 -1.73
CA ALA A 63 27.09 1.03 -2.42
C ALA A 63 25.86 1.50 -3.22
N THR A 64 25.79 1.13 -4.50
CA THR A 64 24.58 1.30 -5.33
C THR A 64 23.98 -0.08 -5.58
N ILE A 65 22.71 -0.23 -5.21
CA ILE A 65 21.98 -1.49 -5.32
C ILE A 65 20.72 -1.27 -6.16
N ILE A 66 20.62 -1.99 -7.28
CA ILE A 66 19.45 -2.02 -8.17
C ILE A 66 18.63 -3.25 -7.80
N ALA A 67 17.68 -3.06 -6.89
CA ALA A 67 16.98 -4.15 -6.21
C ALA A 67 15.79 -4.68 -7.02
N THR A 68 16.04 -5.25 -8.19
CA THR A 68 15.00 -5.80 -9.09
C THR A 68 14.92 -7.32 -9.01
N ALA A 69 13.76 -7.89 -9.36
CA ALA A 69 13.60 -9.34 -9.47
C ALA A 69 14.57 -9.95 -10.51
N GLY A 70 14.82 -9.23 -11.61
CA GLY A 70 15.77 -9.67 -12.65
C GLY A 70 17.23 -9.75 -12.17
N ASN A 71 17.58 -9.03 -11.11
CA ASN A 71 18.89 -9.11 -10.46
C ASN A 71 18.94 -10.14 -9.33
N GLY A 72 17.83 -10.82 -9.02
CA GLY A 72 17.75 -11.86 -7.99
C GLY A 72 17.21 -11.40 -6.63
N TYR A 73 16.56 -10.24 -6.54
CA TYR A 73 15.92 -9.76 -5.31
C TYR A 73 14.45 -10.18 -5.23
N GLU A 74 13.98 -10.51 -4.03
CA GLU A 74 12.61 -10.97 -3.75
C GLU A 74 11.99 -10.20 -2.58
N ALA A 75 10.65 -10.04 -2.62
CA ALA A 75 9.91 -9.41 -1.54
C ALA A 75 9.84 -10.31 -0.29
N GLY A 76 9.80 -9.70 0.89
CA GLY A 76 9.74 -10.38 2.19
C GLY A 76 11.08 -10.94 2.67
N LYS A 77 12.20 -10.56 2.06
CA LYS A 77 13.54 -11.08 2.36
C LYS A 77 14.47 -10.05 2.98
N SER A 78 15.46 -10.55 3.73
CA SER A 78 16.54 -9.77 4.33
C SER A 78 17.86 -9.99 3.59
N TYR A 79 18.62 -8.91 3.41
CA TYR A 79 19.85 -8.92 2.63
C TYR A 79 21.00 -8.26 3.40
N SER A 80 22.21 -8.81 3.23
CA SER A 80 23.45 -8.23 3.75
C SER A 80 24.39 -7.85 2.60
N ILE A 81 24.89 -6.62 2.63
CA ILE A 81 25.88 -6.11 1.67
C ILE A 81 27.26 -6.38 2.28
N TYR A 82 28.14 -7.04 1.55
CA TYR A 82 29.50 -7.31 2.01
C TYR A 82 30.55 -7.05 0.93
N ILE A 83 31.78 -6.81 1.37
CA ILE A 83 32.93 -6.64 0.47
C ILE A 83 33.38 -8.01 -0.02
N SER A 84 33.26 -8.28 -1.32
CA SER A 84 33.71 -9.55 -1.92
C SER A 84 35.14 -9.49 -2.45
N THR A 85 35.64 -8.28 -2.75
CA THR A 85 37.06 -8.02 -3.05
C THR A 85 37.44 -6.65 -2.52
N GLY A 86 38.67 -6.49 -2.06
CA GLY A 86 39.20 -5.20 -1.65
C GLY A 86 40.19 -5.29 -0.48
N THR A 87 40.94 -4.23 -0.30
CA THR A 87 41.89 -4.05 0.80
C THR A 87 41.77 -2.68 1.42
N VAL A 88 42.07 -2.56 2.71
CA VAL A 88 42.19 -1.28 3.42
C VAL A 88 43.56 -1.23 4.07
N GLY A 89 44.38 -0.26 3.67
CA GLY A 89 45.77 -0.16 4.13
C GLY A 89 46.62 -1.39 3.80
N GLY A 90 46.30 -2.12 2.72
CA GLY A 90 46.97 -3.36 2.31
C GLY A 90 46.46 -4.63 3.01
N VAL A 91 45.52 -4.52 3.94
CA VAL A 91 44.89 -5.66 4.62
C VAL A 91 43.61 -6.06 3.89
N SER A 92 43.39 -7.35 3.66
CA SER A 92 42.15 -7.87 3.07
C SER A 92 40.94 -7.55 3.95
N VAL A 93 39.87 -7.06 3.34
CA VAL A 93 38.57 -6.80 3.99
C VAL A 93 37.45 -7.66 3.39
N ILE A 94 37.82 -8.73 2.68
CA ILE A 94 36.84 -9.66 2.10
C ILE A 94 36.01 -10.29 3.22
N GLY A 95 34.68 -10.25 3.05
CA GLY A 95 33.71 -10.76 4.02
C GLY A 95 33.22 -9.72 5.03
N GLU A 96 33.74 -8.49 5.02
CA GLU A 96 33.23 -7.42 5.87
C GLU A 96 31.82 -7.01 5.43
N VAL A 97 30.84 -7.11 6.34
CA VAL A 97 29.46 -6.67 6.11
C VAL A 97 29.37 -5.16 6.36
N VAL A 98 28.95 -4.43 5.33
CA VAL A 98 28.93 -2.96 5.32
C VAL A 98 27.53 -2.36 5.39
N GLY A 99 26.50 -3.18 5.22
CA GLY A 99 25.10 -2.75 5.29
C GLY A 99 24.13 -3.91 5.30
N GLN A 100 22.91 -3.63 5.75
CA GLN A 100 21.80 -4.59 5.77
C GLN A 100 20.50 -3.87 5.42
N PHE A 101 19.66 -4.52 4.62
CA PHE A 101 18.37 -4.00 4.19
C PHE A 101 17.36 -5.13 3.99
N THR A 102 16.08 -4.80 3.98
CA THR A 102 15.00 -5.72 3.59
C THR A 102 14.35 -5.25 2.29
N ILE A 103 13.71 -6.18 1.58
CA ILE A 103 12.87 -5.84 0.43
C ILE A 103 11.41 -6.12 0.80
N ALA A 104 10.59 -5.06 0.83
CA ALA A 104 9.16 -5.11 1.09
C ALA A 104 8.78 -6.03 2.28
N ALA A 105 9.56 -5.98 3.37
CA ALA A 105 9.38 -6.85 4.52
C ALA A 105 8.86 -6.10 5.76
N SER A 106 8.60 -4.79 5.65
CA SER A 106 7.98 -4.03 6.75
C SER A 106 6.65 -4.67 7.16
N ALA A 107 6.48 -4.91 8.47
CA ALA A 107 5.26 -5.51 9.01
C ALA A 107 3.99 -4.76 8.59
N ALA A 108 4.05 -3.42 8.52
CA ALA A 108 2.93 -2.62 8.05
C ALA A 108 2.64 -2.87 6.55
N ALA A 109 3.66 -2.96 5.70
CA ALA A 109 3.47 -3.25 4.27
C ALA A 109 2.87 -4.65 4.06
N VAL A 110 3.32 -5.64 4.84
CA VAL A 110 2.79 -7.00 4.85
C VAL A 110 1.33 -7.02 5.31
N ASP A 111 1.01 -6.33 6.40
CA ASP A 111 -0.36 -6.23 6.95
C ASP A 111 -1.32 -5.55 5.97
N LEU A 112 -0.91 -4.41 5.39
CA LEU A 112 -1.72 -3.70 4.39
C LEU A 112 -1.98 -4.53 3.12
N ALA A 113 -1.04 -5.38 2.73
CA ALA A 113 -1.16 -6.26 1.56
C ALA A 113 -1.88 -7.59 1.85
N ASN A 114 -2.20 -7.88 3.13
CA ASN A 114 -2.87 -9.12 3.50
C ASN A 114 -4.27 -9.19 2.86
N ALA A 115 -4.56 -10.29 2.18
CA ALA A 115 -5.83 -10.49 1.50
C ALA A 115 -7.01 -10.74 2.45
N THR A 116 -6.75 -11.04 3.72
CA THR A 116 -7.77 -11.39 4.73
C THR A 116 -8.24 -10.17 5.49
N ASP A 117 -7.34 -9.26 5.86
CA ASP A 117 -7.60 -8.10 6.72
C ASP A 117 -6.96 -6.78 6.25
N GLY A 118 -6.19 -6.80 5.16
CA GLY A 118 -5.57 -5.61 4.56
C GLY A 118 -6.51 -4.78 3.67
N LEU A 119 -5.95 -3.90 2.84
CA LEU A 119 -6.73 -2.95 2.03
C LEU A 119 -7.66 -3.65 1.04
N GLY A 120 -7.24 -4.79 0.48
CA GLY A 120 -8.06 -5.57 -0.43
C GLY A 120 -9.31 -6.15 0.25
N ALA A 121 -9.16 -6.63 1.49
CA ALA A 121 -10.28 -7.15 2.28
C ALA A 121 -11.27 -6.04 2.64
N LEU A 122 -10.74 -4.88 3.09
CA LEU A 122 -11.58 -3.73 3.41
C LEU A 122 -12.32 -3.21 2.16
N LYS A 123 -11.66 -3.18 1.00
CA LYS A 123 -12.31 -2.81 -0.26
C LYS A 123 -13.49 -3.73 -0.58
N THR A 124 -13.29 -5.05 -0.48
CA THR A 124 -14.36 -6.03 -0.70
C THR A 124 -15.54 -5.80 0.25
N LEU A 125 -15.27 -5.59 1.55
CA LEU A 125 -16.31 -5.29 2.53
C LEU A 125 -17.11 -4.02 2.18
N ILE A 126 -16.41 -2.97 1.73
CA ILE A 126 -17.05 -1.72 1.30
C ILE A 126 -17.90 -1.94 0.04
N ASP A 127 -17.37 -2.65 -0.95
CA ASP A 127 -18.10 -2.96 -2.19
C ASP A 127 -19.38 -3.76 -1.89
N ASP A 128 -19.30 -4.76 -1.00
CA ASP A 128 -20.45 -5.57 -0.56
C ASP A 128 -21.49 -4.73 0.19
N ALA A 129 -21.05 -3.84 1.09
CA ALA A 129 -21.93 -2.95 1.83
C ALA A 129 -22.65 -1.95 0.89
N MET A 130 -21.95 -1.44 -0.12
CA MET A 130 -22.53 -0.56 -1.14
C MET A 130 -23.50 -1.31 -2.06
N GLY A 131 -23.23 -2.58 -2.37
CA GLY A 131 -24.10 -3.43 -3.20
C GLY A 131 -25.38 -3.89 -2.50
N ALA A 132 -25.40 -3.98 -1.16
CA ALA A 132 -26.50 -4.58 -0.42
C ALA A 132 -27.73 -3.67 -0.25
N THR A 133 -27.59 -2.34 -0.16
CA THR A 133 -28.75 -1.42 0.03
C THR A 133 -28.43 0.05 -0.28
N PHE A 134 -27.15 0.49 -0.24
CA PHE A 134 -26.75 1.89 -0.36
C PHE A 134 -26.11 2.25 -1.72
N ALA A 135 -26.55 1.60 -2.80
CA ALA A 135 -26.04 1.92 -4.13
C ALA A 135 -26.51 3.34 -4.53
N THR A 136 -25.59 4.30 -4.63
CA THR A 136 -25.89 5.70 -5.02
C THR A 136 -26.53 5.84 -6.40
N ALA A 137 -26.43 4.80 -7.25
CA ALA A 137 -27.02 4.75 -8.59
C ALA A 137 -28.43 4.11 -8.62
N THR A 138 -28.76 3.25 -7.64
CA THR A 138 -30.06 2.55 -7.58
C THR A 138 -30.43 2.32 -6.11
N ASP A 139 -30.66 3.38 -5.36
CA ASP A 139 -31.03 3.22 -3.96
C ASP A 139 -32.49 2.75 -3.86
N SER A 140 -32.67 1.53 -3.36
CA SER A 140 -33.98 0.96 -3.05
C SER A 140 -34.78 1.82 -2.06
N LEU A 141 -34.11 2.61 -1.19
CA LEU A 141 -34.74 3.57 -0.29
C LEU A 141 -35.27 4.78 -1.06
N GLU A 142 -34.61 5.22 -2.12
CA GLU A 142 -35.12 6.25 -3.02
C GLU A 142 -36.37 5.76 -3.76
N ALA A 143 -36.37 4.50 -4.22
CA ALA A 143 -37.55 3.88 -4.81
C ALA A 143 -38.71 3.76 -3.80
N LEU A 144 -38.42 3.39 -2.54
CA LEU A 144 -39.42 3.32 -1.48
C LEU A 144 -39.96 4.71 -1.13
N ARG A 145 -39.08 5.70 -1.01
CA ARG A 145 -39.43 7.10 -0.75
C ARG A 145 -40.29 7.65 -1.89
N ASN A 146 -39.89 7.45 -3.14
CA ASN A 146 -40.65 7.87 -4.31
C ASN A 146 -42.02 7.18 -4.40
N ARG A 147 -42.11 5.89 -4.03
CA ARG A 147 -43.40 5.20 -3.89
C ARG A 147 -44.26 5.79 -2.77
N GLY A 148 -43.66 6.13 -1.63
CA GLY A 148 -44.34 6.77 -0.51
C GLY A 148 -44.84 8.17 -0.86
N ASP A 149 -43.97 9.00 -1.46
CA ASP A 149 -44.27 10.34 -1.96
C ASP A 149 -45.36 10.28 -3.03
N ALA A 150 -45.28 9.34 -3.98
CA ALA A 150 -46.33 9.11 -4.96
C ALA A 150 -47.66 8.71 -4.31
N ALA A 151 -47.65 7.77 -3.35
CA ALA A 151 -48.86 7.34 -2.64
C ALA A 151 -49.50 8.46 -1.81
N TRP A 152 -48.70 9.38 -1.27
CA TRP A 152 -49.19 10.59 -0.59
C TRP A 152 -49.84 11.54 -1.60
N ILE A 153 -49.13 11.89 -2.68
CA ILE A 153 -49.59 12.89 -3.67
C ILE A 153 -50.82 12.40 -4.44
N THR A 154 -50.91 11.10 -4.78
CA THR A 154 -52.05 10.55 -5.52
C THR A 154 -53.23 10.17 -4.62
N GLY A 155 -53.20 10.49 -3.33
CA GLY A 155 -54.29 10.22 -2.39
C GLY A 155 -54.52 8.73 -2.08
N GLY A 156 -53.52 7.87 -2.33
CA GLY A 156 -53.58 6.45 -2.00
C GLY A 156 -53.32 6.15 -0.52
N GLY A 157 -52.68 7.07 0.20
CA GLY A 157 -52.32 6.92 1.61
C GLY A 157 -53.40 7.32 2.64
N GLY A 158 -54.54 7.83 2.19
CA GLY A 158 -55.64 8.20 3.07
C GLY A 158 -56.97 8.09 2.33
N THR A 159 -57.90 7.31 2.87
CA THR A 159 -59.27 7.25 2.36
C THR A 159 -59.83 8.67 2.29
N ASN A 160 -60.18 9.12 1.08
CA ASN A 160 -60.69 10.47 0.84
C ASN A 160 -61.99 10.68 1.64
N PRO A 161 -62.06 11.58 2.65
CA PRO A 161 -63.28 11.81 3.42
C PRO A 161 -64.40 12.51 2.63
N GLN A 162 -64.18 12.83 1.34
CA GLN A 162 -65.11 13.61 0.54
C GLN A 162 -66.24 12.81 -0.14
N LEU A 163 -66.15 11.47 -0.21
CA LEU A 163 -67.21 10.67 -0.83
C LEU A 163 -68.45 10.47 0.06
N LEU A 164 -68.35 10.69 1.38
CA LEU A 164 -69.50 10.60 2.28
C LEU A 164 -70.24 11.94 2.48
N GLN A 165 -69.61 13.08 2.22
CA GLN A 165 -70.24 14.40 2.46
C GLN A 165 -71.11 14.88 1.29
N ASN A 166 -70.79 14.47 0.06
CA ASN A 166 -71.50 14.95 -1.13
C ASN A 166 -72.87 14.28 -1.33
N THR A 167 -73.03 13.03 -0.88
CA THR A 167 -74.28 12.25 -1.07
C THR A 167 -75.39 12.71 -0.12
N THR A 168 -75.04 13.22 1.06
CA THR A 168 -76.00 13.68 2.08
C THR A 168 -76.57 15.06 1.77
N ILE A 169 -75.79 15.94 1.12
CA ILE A 169 -76.25 17.30 0.76
C ILE A 169 -77.24 17.27 -0.42
N ALA A 170 -77.04 16.35 -1.37
CA ALA A 170 -77.91 16.19 -2.52
C ALA A 170 -79.33 15.72 -2.16
N THR A 171 -79.50 14.93 -1.09
CA THR A 171 -80.81 14.42 -0.67
C THR A 171 -81.64 15.43 0.12
N LEU A 172 -81.00 16.32 0.88
CA LEU A 172 -81.67 17.40 1.64
C LEU A 172 -82.29 18.48 0.73
N ALA A 173 -81.70 18.76 -0.43
CA ALA A 173 -82.20 19.79 -1.35
C ALA A 173 -83.50 19.39 -2.09
N SER A 174 -83.85 18.09 -2.14
CA SER A 174 -85.04 17.61 -2.87
C SER A 174 -86.31 17.49 -2.02
N GLN A 175 -86.25 17.73 -0.70
CA GLN A 175 -87.37 17.52 0.24
C GLN A 175 -88.19 18.77 0.60
N VAL A 176 -88.15 19.85 -0.19
CA VAL A 176 -89.03 21.01 0.01
C VAL A 176 -90.17 21.04 -1.00
N SER A 177 -91.19 20.20 -0.77
CA SER A 177 -92.56 20.44 -1.23
C SER A 177 -93.52 19.86 -0.19
N PHE A 178 -93.90 20.72 0.75
CA PHE A 178 -95.04 20.46 1.63
C PHE A 178 -96.27 21.11 0.98
N THR A 179 -97.18 20.27 0.47
CA THR A 179 -98.60 20.60 0.26
C THR A 179 -99.41 19.96 1.36
#